data_AF-A0A7Y0SFG7-F1
#
_entry.id   AF-A0A7Y0SFG7-F1
#
_cell.length_a   1.000
_cell.length_b   1.000
_cell.length_c   1.000
_cell.angle_alpha   90.00
_cell.angle_beta   90.00
_cell.angle_gamma   90.00
#
_symmetry.space_group_name_H-M   'P 1'
#
loop_
_entity.id
_entity.type
_entity.pdbx_description
1 polymer ?
#
loop_
_entity_poly.entity_id
_entity_poly.type
_entity_poly.pdbx_seq_one_letter_code
_entity_poly.pdbx_strand_id
1 'polypeptide(L)'
;RTVTGRQQLYQDHQWMRDFGESLIAYRPPINTRTVHDIMGKKGNGNKEKALNWITPHQKWGIHSTYSENLLMLTLSRGGPIVWMSEI
;
A
#
# COMPACT_ATOMS: atom_id res chain seq x y z
N ARG A 1 6.81 0.38 27.20
CA ARG A 1 7.90 -0.04 28.11
C ARG A 1 8.95 -0.72 27.25
N THR A 2 10.21 -0.29 27.32
CA THR A 2 11.33 -0.81 26.50
C THR A 2 12.37 -1.49 27.39
N VAL A 3 13.27 -2.28 26.81
CA VAL A 3 14.29 -3.03 27.57
C VAL A 3 15.22 -2.09 28.36
N THR A 4 15.57 -0.96 27.77
CA THR A 4 16.48 0.03 28.37
C THR A 4 15.77 1.06 29.27
N GLY A 5 14.44 1.02 29.35
CA GLY A 5 13.65 2.05 30.05
C GLY A 5 13.65 3.43 29.36
N ARG A 6 14.19 3.54 28.13
CA ARG A 6 14.29 4.78 27.34
C ARG A 6 13.80 4.57 25.91
N GLN A 7 13.78 5.63 25.10
CA GLN A 7 13.59 5.49 23.66
C GLN A 7 14.73 4.62 23.09
N GLN A 8 14.38 3.44 22.58
CA GLN A 8 15.34 2.39 22.23
C GLN A 8 15.68 2.45 20.75
N LEU A 9 16.80 3.11 20.42
CA LEU A 9 17.27 3.23 19.03
C LEU A 9 17.90 1.93 18.52
N TYR A 10 18.51 1.13 19.41
CA TYR A 10 19.15 -0.14 19.07
C TYR A 10 18.27 -1.33 19.47
N GLN A 11 17.91 -2.16 18.50
CA GLN A 11 17.08 -3.36 18.67
C GLN A 11 18.00 -4.59 18.71
N ASP A 12 18.31 -5.09 19.92
CA ASP A 12 19.37 -6.08 20.14
C ASP A 12 18.90 -7.54 20.13
N HIS A 13 17.59 -7.78 20.00
CA HIS A 13 17.03 -9.12 19.82
C HIS A 13 17.69 -9.83 18.64
N GLN A 14 17.96 -11.14 18.76
CA GLN A 14 18.69 -11.92 17.76
C GLN A 14 18.14 -11.71 16.34
N TRP A 15 16.82 -11.80 16.14
CA TRP A 15 16.21 -11.55 14.83
C TRP A 15 16.44 -10.13 14.32
N MET A 16 16.37 -9.12 15.18
CA MET A 16 16.60 -7.73 14.73
C MET A 16 18.03 -7.55 14.23
N ARG A 17 19.01 -8.22 14.85
CA ARG A 17 20.39 -8.22 14.35
C ARG A 17 20.53 -9.00 13.04
N ASP A 18 20.02 -10.22 13.01
CA ASP A 18 20.21 -11.15 11.89
C ASP A 18 19.46 -10.68 10.62
N PHE A 19 18.31 -10.02 10.78
CA PHE A 19 17.55 -9.41 9.67
C PHE A 19 17.99 -7.96 9.36
N GLY A 20 19.04 -7.46 10.00
CA GLY A 20 19.61 -6.14 9.72
C GLY A 20 18.72 -4.97 10.14
N GLU A 21 17.91 -5.15 11.18
CA GLU A 21 17.00 -4.15 11.78
C GLU A 21 17.45 -3.65 13.17
N SER A 22 18.69 -3.93 13.57
CA SER A 22 19.22 -3.49 14.86
C SER A 22 19.35 -1.97 14.96
N LEU A 23 19.60 -1.30 13.84
CA LEU A 23 19.46 0.15 13.65
C LEU A 23 18.57 0.43 12.44
N ILE A 24 18.12 1.67 12.31
CA ILE A 24 17.40 2.11 11.11
C ILE A 24 18.31 2.01 9.87
N ALA A 25 17.77 1.51 8.78
CA ALA A 25 18.44 1.40 7.50
C ALA A 25 17.44 1.63 6.37
N TYR A 26 17.93 2.07 5.21
CA TYR A 26 17.13 2.08 4.00
C TYR A 26 16.82 0.64 3.57
N ARG A 27 15.55 0.33 3.31
CA ARG A 27 15.11 -0.92 2.66
C ARG A 27 14.19 -0.57 1.48
N PRO A 28 14.46 -1.08 0.27
CA PRO A 28 13.57 -0.84 -0.86
C PRO A 28 12.25 -1.61 -0.69
N PRO A 29 11.17 -1.21 -1.40
CA PRO A 29 9.96 -2.02 -1.47
C PRO A 29 10.27 -3.43 -1.97
N ILE A 30 9.66 -4.45 -1.36
CA ILE A 30 9.81 -5.83 -1.81
C ILE A 30 9.13 -6.04 -3.17
N ASN A 31 9.66 -6.96 -3.99
CA ASN A 31 9.01 -7.38 -5.23
C ASN A 31 8.04 -8.52 -4.95
N THR A 32 6.73 -8.26 -5.07
CA THR A 32 5.67 -9.26 -4.81
C THR A 32 5.53 -10.29 -5.93
N ARG A 33 6.10 -10.04 -7.12
CA ARG A 33 6.06 -10.92 -8.30
C ARG A 33 4.64 -11.27 -8.78
N THR A 34 3.64 -10.44 -8.49
CA THR A 34 2.24 -10.75 -8.79
C THR A 34 1.80 -10.47 -10.24
N VAL A 35 2.57 -9.68 -10.99
CA VAL A 35 2.15 -9.16 -12.31
C VAL A 35 2.77 -9.95 -13.48
N HIS A 36 4.06 -10.30 -13.40
CA HIS A 36 4.82 -10.89 -14.51
C HIS A 36 4.14 -12.13 -15.10
N ASP A 37 3.63 -13.01 -14.24
CA ASP A 37 3.10 -14.30 -14.67
C ASP A 37 1.65 -14.23 -15.18
N ILE A 38 1.00 -13.07 -15.15
CA ILE A 38 -0.39 -12.91 -15.62
C ILE A 38 -0.54 -11.88 -16.74
N MET A 39 0.40 -10.95 -16.88
CA MET A 39 0.36 -9.89 -17.87
C MET A 39 0.33 -10.45 -19.30
N GLY A 40 -0.55 -9.93 -20.15
CA GLY A 40 -0.74 -10.35 -21.53
C GLY A 40 -1.43 -11.70 -21.74
N LYS A 41 -1.70 -12.49 -20.68
CA LYS A 41 -2.33 -13.83 -20.81
C LYS A 41 -3.82 -13.77 -21.15
N LYS A 42 -4.51 -12.68 -20.78
CA LYS A 42 -5.95 -12.49 -20.98
C LYS A 42 -6.25 -11.09 -21.56
N GLY A 43 -5.59 -10.76 -22.67
CA GLY A 43 -5.76 -9.46 -23.31
C GLY A 43 -7.18 -9.22 -23.83
N ASN A 44 -7.61 -7.96 -23.81
CA ASN A 44 -8.87 -7.49 -24.41
C ASN A 44 -8.63 -6.59 -25.64
N GLY A 45 -7.43 -6.60 -26.21
CA GLY A 45 -7.01 -5.76 -27.33
C GLY A 45 -6.43 -4.40 -26.94
N ASN A 46 -6.54 -3.97 -25.68
CA ASN A 46 -5.94 -2.72 -25.19
C ASN A 46 -4.54 -2.95 -24.60
N LYS A 47 -3.73 -1.87 -24.54
CA LYS A 47 -2.38 -1.90 -23.95
C LYS A 47 -2.43 -2.11 -22.43
N GLU A 48 -1.54 -2.95 -21.92
CA GLU A 48 -1.36 -3.19 -20.48
C GLU A 48 -0.10 -2.45 -19.95
N LYS A 49 -0.14 -1.96 -18.71
CA LYS A 49 0.98 -1.31 -18.01
C LYS A 49 0.97 -1.68 -16.53
N ALA A 50 2.12 -2.13 -16.01
CA ALA A 50 2.29 -2.39 -14.58
C ALA A 50 2.52 -1.08 -13.80
N LEU A 51 1.83 -0.89 -12.69
CA LEU A 51 1.91 0.28 -11.82
C LEU A 51 1.98 -0.16 -10.34
N ASN A 52 2.46 0.72 -9.46
CA ASN A 52 2.35 0.49 -8.01
C ASN A 52 0.91 0.70 -7.55
N TRP A 53 0.35 -0.26 -6.81
CA TRP A 53 -1.03 -0.20 -6.32
C TRP A 53 -1.05 0.31 -4.88
N ILE A 54 -1.37 1.59 -4.71
CA ILE A 54 -1.49 2.23 -3.39
C ILE A 54 -2.97 2.45 -3.04
N THR A 55 -3.34 2.17 -1.78
CA THR A 55 -4.71 2.29 -1.27
C THR A 55 -4.78 3.25 -0.08
N PRO A 56 -4.48 4.56 -0.27
CA PRO A 56 -4.64 5.54 0.79
C PRO A 56 -6.11 5.60 1.22
N HIS A 57 -6.35 6.03 2.47
CA HIS A 57 -7.71 6.19 2.95
C HIS A 57 -8.46 7.22 2.11
N GLN A 58 -9.71 6.90 1.76
CA GLN A 58 -10.55 7.79 0.99
C GLN A 58 -11.03 8.98 1.82
N LYS A 59 -11.32 10.11 1.15
CA LYS A 59 -11.94 11.29 1.77
C LYS A 59 -13.43 11.09 2.06
N TRP A 60 -14.09 10.15 1.38
CA TRP A 60 -15.55 10.05 1.27
C TRP A 60 -16.15 8.89 2.07
N GLY A 61 -15.50 8.51 3.16
CA GLY A 61 -15.97 7.45 4.05
C GLY A 61 -14.92 7.06 5.08
N ILE A 62 -15.31 6.20 6.01
CA ILE A 62 -14.41 5.61 7.00
C ILE A 62 -14.32 4.12 6.68
N HIS A 63 -13.22 3.71 6.05
CA HIS A 63 -13.11 2.38 5.43
C HIS A 63 -14.27 2.16 4.43
N SER A 64 -15.07 1.11 4.60
CA SER A 64 -16.29 0.86 3.84
C SER A 64 -17.53 1.51 4.45
N THR A 65 -17.48 1.93 5.72
CA THR A 65 -18.59 2.67 6.34
C THR A 65 -18.77 4.00 5.60
N TYR A 66 -20.02 4.30 5.24
CA TYR A 66 -20.43 5.41 4.39
C TYR A 66 -20.07 5.31 2.90
N SER A 67 -19.43 4.23 2.44
CA SER A 67 -19.16 4.06 1.00
C SER A 67 -20.44 4.00 0.14
N GLU A 68 -21.53 3.50 0.72
CA GLU A 68 -22.87 3.46 0.10
C GLU A 68 -23.76 4.62 0.54
N ASN A 69 -23.27 5.52 1.40
CA ASN A 69 -24.06 6.67 1.84
C ASN A 69 -24.26 7.62 0.66
N LEU A 70 -25.52 7.89 0.32
CA LEU A 70 -25.87 8.70 -0.85
C LEU A 70 -25.21 10.09 -0.83
N LEU A 71 -25.03 10.72 0.33
CA LEU A 71 -24.33 12.01 0.43
C LEU A 71 -22.87 11.88 0.00
N MET A 72 -22.17 10.83 0.46
CA MET A 72 -20.77 10.60 0.10
C MET A 72 -20.62 10.19 -1.37
N LEU A 73 -21.54 9.39 -1.90
CA LEU A 73 -21.58 9.08 -3.32
C LEU A 73 -21.78 10.34 -4.17
N THR A 74 -22.64 11.25 -3.73
CA THR A 74 -22.93 12.52 -4.41
C THR A 74 -21.74 13.48 -4.38
N LEU A 75 -21.03 13.58 -3.25
CA LEU A 75 -19.84 14.43 -3.11
C LEU A 75 -18.57 13.84 -3.73
N SER A 76 -18.57 12.54 -4.01
CA SER A 76 -17.46 11.85 -4.66
C SER A 76 -17.68 11.75 -6.17
N ARG A 77 -17.41 10.59 -6.78
CA ARG A 77 -17.76 10.30 -8.19
C ARG A 77 -18.73 9.13 -8.29
N GLY A 78 -19.66 9.02 -7.35
CA GLY A 78 -20.80 8.10 -7.44
C GLY A 78 -20.49 6.61 -7.32
N GLY A 79 -19.31 6.22 -6.82
CA GLY A 79 -18.96 4.82 -6.64
C GLY A 79 -17.44 4.57 -6.56
N PRO A 80 -16.99 3.32 -6.81
CA PRO A 80 -15.58 2.95 -6.83
C PRO A 80 -14.79 3.67 -7.94
N ILE A 81 -13.62 4.20 -7.60
CA ILE A 81 -12.78 5.01 -8.51
C ILE A 81 -11.31 4.61 -8.33
N VAL A 82 -10.53 4.70 -9.40
CA VAL A 82 -9.06 4.63 -9.38
C VAL A 82 -8.49 5.97 -9.83
N TRP A 83 -7.46 6.47 -9.16
CA TRP A 83 -6.72 7.68 -9.57
C TRP A 83 -5.49 7.28 -10.40
N MET A 84 -5.29 7.94 -11.53
CA MET A 84 -4.14 7.73 -12.41
C MET A 84 -3.49 9.08 -12.75
N SER A 85 -2.19 9.09 -13.01
CA SER A 85 -1.52 10.27 -13.55
C SER A 85 -1.96 10.52 -15.00
N GLU A 86 -1.88 11.78 -15.44
CA GLU A 86 -2.16 12.16 -16.83
C GLU A 86 -1.04 11.70 -17.79
N ILE A 87 0.18 11.58 -17.28
CA ILE A 87 1.42 11.22 -18.01
C ILE A 87 2.12 10.05 -17.28
#